data_AF-J9AGB8-F1
#
_entry.id   AF-J9AGB8-F1
#
_cell.length_a   1.000
_cell.length_b   1.000
_cell.length_c   1.000
_cell.angle_alpha   90.00
_cell.angle_beta   90.00
_cell.angle_gamma   90.00
#
_symmetry.space_group_name_H-M   'P 1'
#
loop_
_entity.id
_entity.type
_entity.pdbx_description
1 polymer ?
#
loop_
_entity_poly.entity_id
_entity_poly.type
_entity_poly.pdbx_seq_one_letter_code
_entity_poly.pdbx_strand_id
1 'polypeptide(L)'
;MAASQCFHDGTDVLMLTTNLIRKDLHSSIMYETGIALGAFSCFVTPDLARDLTSDVVNLLSSSRPYVRKRCVLLLYKIFLKYPDSLRPTFPRLKEKLEDPDPGVQSAAVNVICELARKNPKNYLTLAPVFFKLMTTSSNNWMLIKIIKLFGALVPLEPRLGKKLLEPLTNLINSTSAMSLLYECINTVIAGAIF
;
A
#
# COMPACT_ATOMS: atom_id res chain seq x y z
N MET A 1 0.10 21.86 7.76
CA MET A 1 1.35 22.35 7.11
C MET A 1 2.28 23.06 8.09
N ALA A 2 1.79 23.79 9.11
CA ALA A 2 2.67 24.37 10.13
C ALA A 2 3.40 23.31 10.99
N ALA A 3 2.69 22.27 11.47
CA ALA A 3 3.31 21.22 12.28
C ALA A 3 4.48 20.50 11.58
N SER A 4 4.38 20.20 10.28
CA SER A 4 5.48 19.57 9.53
C SER A 4 6.70 20.47 9.32
N GLN A 5 6.55 21.79 9.51
CA GLN A 5 7.66 22.74 9.46
C GLN A 5 8.32 22.92 10.84
N CYS A 6 7.59 22.64 11.92
CA CYS A 6 8.07 22.82 13.30
C CYS A 6 8.63 21.55 13.94
N PHE A 7 8.23 20.36 13.49
CA PHE A 7 8.69 19.08 14.06
C PHE A 7 9.73 18.41 13.16
N HIS A 8 10.95 18.26 13.67
CA HIS A 8 12.05 17.50 13.06
C HIS A 8 12.59 16.45 14.04
N ASP A 9 13.42 15.51 13.56
CA ASP A 9 13.93 14.36 14.34
C ASP A 9 14.67 14.74 15.66
N GLY A 10 14.99 16.01 15.87
CA GLY A 10 15.65 16.54 17.08
C GLY A 10 14.74 17.37 18.02
N THR A 11 13.43 17.38 17.82
CA THR A 11 12.50 18.17 18.67
C THR A 11 12.13 17.40 19.95
N ASP A 12 12.59 17.87 21.12
CA ASP A 12 12.36 17.33 22.48
C ASP A 12 10.90 17.42 23.00
N VAL A 13 9.92 17.33 22.11
CA VAL A 13 8.48 17.49 22.41
C VAL A 13 7.68 16.22 22.06
N LEU A 14 8.37 15.12 21.72
CA LEU A 14 7.79 13.89 21.18
C LEU A 14 6.63 13.32 22.02
N MET A 15 6.70 13.35 23.36
CA MET A 15 5.60 12.86 24.21
C MET A 15 4.32 13.70 24.10
N LEU A 16 4.42 15.03 24.13
CA LEU A 16 3.25 15.91 24.00
C LEU A 16 2.65 15.77 22.60
N THR A 17 3.51 15.68 21.59
CA THR A 17 3.12 15.43 20.20
C THR A 17 2.37 14.10 20.05
N THR A 18 2.82 13.04 20.71
CA THR A 18 2.17 11.71 20.67
C THR A 18 0.74 11.78 21.20
N ASN A 19 0.53 12.41 22.36
CA ASN A 19 -0.81 12.50 22.97
C ASN A 19 -1.77 13.38 22.17
N LEU A 20 -1.28 14.48 21.59
CA LEU A 20 -2.08 15.34 20.73
C LEU A 20 -2.50 14.63 19.44
N ILE A 21 -1.57 13.93 18.78
CA ILE A 21 -1.90 13.16 17.58
C ILE A 21 -2.91 12.07 17.93
N ARG A 22 -2.70 11.33 19.03
CA ARG A 22 -3.65 10.30 19.45
C ARG A 22 -5.05 10.86 19.67
N LYS A 23 -5.17 12.02 20.30
CA LYS A 23 -6.46 12.71 20.47
C LYS A 23 -7.11 13.01 19.12
N ASP A 24 -6.37 13.59 18.19
CA ASP A 24 -6.91 13.98 16.88
C ASP A 24 -7.26 12.76 16.00
N LEU A 25 -6.52 11.65 16.14
CA LEU A 25 -6.83 10.38 15.49
C LEU A 25 -8.19 9.80 15.94
N HIS A 26 -8.61 10.10 17.17
CA HIS A 26 -9.89 9.67 17.74
C HIS A 26 -11.01 10.71 17.60
N SER A 27 -10.79 11.79 16.83
CA SER A 27 -11.85 12.78 16.58
C SER A 27 -13.09 12.12 15.93
N SER A 28 -14.27 12.59 16.33
CA SER A 28 -15.52 12.21 15.67
C SER A 28 -15.64 12.80 14.26
N ILE A 29 -14.84 13.82 13.92
CA ILE A 29 -14.82 14.52 12.64
C ILE A 29 -13.75 13.91 11.73
N MET A 30 -14.18 13.32 10.61
CA MET A 30 -13.27 12.57 9.73
C MET A 30 -12.16 13.39 9.09
N TYR A 31 -12.41 14.69 8.89
CA TYR A 31 -11.44 15.60 8.29
C TYR A 31 -10.32 15.93 9.28
N GLU A 32 -10.62 16.06 10.56
CA GLU A 32 -9.62 16.22 11.62
C GLU A 32 -8.75 14.96 11.72
N THR A 33 -9.37 13.78 11.77
CA THR A 33 -8.64 12.50 11.71
C THR A 33 -7.77 12.41 10.46
N GLY A 34 -8.28 12.82 9.30
CA GLY A 34 -7.53 12.79 8.04
C GLY A 34 -6.35 13.75 8.01
N ILE A 35 -6.51 14.96 8.57
CA ILE A 35 -5.44 15.93 8.73
C ILE A 35 -4.38 15.39 9.70
N ALA A 36 -4.79 14.79 10.81
CA ALA A 36 -3.87 14.17 11.78
C ALA A 36 -3.07 13.03 11.15
N LEU A 37 -3.72 12.11 10.42
CA LEU A 37 -3.04 11.04 9.67
C LEU A 37 -2.07 11.60 8.62
N GLY A 38 -2.47 12.66 7.91
CA GLY A 38 -1.64 13.34 6.93
C GLY A 38 -0.41 14.00 7.55
N ALA A 39 -0.61 14.73 8.65
CA ALA A 39 0.44 15.39 9.41
C ALA A 39 1.41 14.35 9.97
N PHE A 40 0.92 13.32 10.65
CA PHE A 40 1.74 12.23 11.18
C PHE A 40 2.63 11.63 10.08
N SER A 41 2.09 11.42 8.86
CA SER A 41 2.87 10.92 7.74
C SER A 41 4.10 11.78 7.39
N CYS A 42 4.09 13.09 7.66
CA CYS A 42 5.19 13.99 7.31
C CYS A 42 6.39 13.90 8.24
N PHE A 43 6.20 13.52 9.51
CA PHE A 43 7.23 13.54 10.55
C PHE A 43 7.26 12.24 11.37
N VAL A 44 6.92 11.10 10.75
CA VAL A 44 6.98 9.79 11.42
C VAL A 44 8.40 9.52 11.93
N THR A 45 8.55 9.38 13.25
CA THR A 45 9.75 8.88 13.93
C THR A 45 9.55 7.43 14.38
N PRO A 46 10.62 6.67 14.70
CA PRO A 46 10.48 5.30 15.21
C PRO A 46 9.63 5.22 16.49
N ASP A 47 9.75 6.17 17.42
CA ASP A 47 8.97 6.18 18.66
C ASP A 47 7.50 6.51 18.40
N LEU A 48 7.20 7.52 17.58
CA LEU A 48 5.82 7.81 17.18
C LEU A 48 5.17 6.63 16.44
N ALA A 49 5.93 5.98 15.56
CA ALA A 49 5.47 4.78 14.87
C ALA A 49 5.14 3.67 15.88
N ARG A 50 6.04 3.39 16.84
CA ARG A 50 5.82 2.37 17.89
C ARG A 50 4.56 2.68 18.71
N ASP A 51 4.38 3.92 19.13
CA ASP A 51 3.35 4.33 20.09
C ASP A 51 1.95 4.54 19.47
N LEU A 52 1.87 4.77 18.16
CA LEU A 52 0.61 5.09 17.46
C LEU A 52 0.19 4.04 16.43
N THR A 53 0.99 3.00 16.18
CA THR A 53 0.63 1.96 15.19
C THR A 53 -0.71 1.32 15.53
N SER A 54 -0.97 0.97 16.79
CA SER A 54 -2.24 0.36 17.21
C SER A 54 -3.45 1.23 16.89
N ASP A 55 -3.33 2.54 17.15
CA ASP A 55 -4.38 3.53 16.87
C ASP A 55 -4.67 3.59 15.35
N VAL A 56 -3.62 3.66 14.53
CA VAL A 56 -3.74 3.66 13.06
C VAL A 56 -4.35 2.36 12.53
N VAL A 57 -3.97 1.22 13.10
CA VAL A 57 -4.47 -0.10 12.70
C VAL A 57 -5.94 -0.30 13.09
N ASN A 58 -6.41 0.31 14.18
CA ASN A 58 -7.83 0.32 14.53
C ASN A 58 -8.67 1.14 13.55
N LEU A 59 -8.12 2.25 13.04
CA LEU A 59 -8.79 3.09 12.05
C LEU A 59 -8.96 2.42 10.67
N LEU A 60 -8.28 1.30 10.39
CA LEU A 60 -8.54 0.48 9.19
C LEU A 60 -9.96 -0.12 9.18
N SER A 61 -10.61 -0.23 10.34
CA SER A 61 -11.99 -0.69 10.48
C SER A 61 -13.01 0.45 10.47
N SER A 62 -12.58 1.70 10.24
CA SER A 62 -13.48 2.85 10.16
C SER A 62 -14.53 2.64 9.05
N SER A 63 -15.78 3.03 9.32
CA SER A 63 -16.84 3.05 8.31
C SER A 63 -16.54 4.01 7.15
N ARG A 64 -15.63 4.97 7.35
CA ARG A 64 -15.33 6.05 6.42
C ARG A 64 -14.15 5.69 5.50
N PRO A 65 -14.37 5.50 4.18
CA PRO A 65 -13.29 5.10 3.27
C PRO A 65 -12.12 6.10 3.21
N TYR A 66 -12.43 7.39 3.33
CA TYR A 66 -11.42 8.45 3.40
C TYR A 66 -10.38 8.21 4.51
N VAL A 67 -10.83 7.80 5.70
CA VAL A 67 -9.97 7.50 6.84
C VAL A 67 -9.18 6.22 6.57
N ARG A 68 -9.85 5.13 6.15
CA ARG A 68 -9.18 3.86 5.84
C ARG A 68 -8.05 4.04 4.82
N LYS A 69 -8.30 4.78 3.74
CA LYS A 69 -7.32 5.07 2.68
C LYS A 69 -6.09 5.77 3.24
N ARG A 70 -6.29 6.80 4.09
CA ARG A 70 -5.20 7.54 4.74
C ARG A 70 -4.38 6.65 5.68
N CYS A 71 -5.04 5.79 6.45
CA CYS A 71 -4.38 4.81 7.33
C CYS A 71 -3.52 3.84 6.53
N VAL A 72 -4.06 3.26 5.45
CA VAL A 72 -3.31 2.36 4.58
C VAL A 72 -2.03 3.02 4.06
N LEU A 73 -2.12 4.25 3.55
CA LEU A 73 -0.95 4.97 3.04
C LEU A 73 0.07 5.32 4.14
N LEU A 74 -0.40 5.69 5.33
CA LEU A 74 0.47 5.98 6.48
C LEU A 74 1.22 4.73 6.95
N LEU A 75 0.59 3.55 6.92
CA LEU A 75 1.21 2.30 7.34
C LEU A 75 2.51 2.01 6.59
N TYR A 76 2.60 2.37 5.30
CA TYR A 76 3.87 2.25 4.56
C TYR A 76 5.01 3.00 5.26
N LYS A 77 4.79 4.27 5.65
CA LYS A 77 5.81 5.07 6.34
C LYS A 77 6.12 4.53 7.73
N ILE A 78 5.11 4.04 8.45
CA ILE A 78 5.29 3.36 9.74
C ILE A 78 6.20 2.14 9.56
N PHE A 79 5.98 1.29 8.57
CA PHE A 79 6.83 0.12 8.32
C PHE A 79 8.28 0.49 7.96
N LEU A 80 8.50 1.65 7.35
CA LEU A 80 9.86 2.14 7.07
C LEU A 80 10.59 2.62 8.35
N LYS A 81 9.86 3.14 9.34
CA LYS A 81 10.42 3.69 10.58
C LYS A 81 10.42 2.70 11.75
N TYR A 82 9.48 1.75 11.75
CA TYR A 82 9.31 0.68 12.74
C TYR A 82 8.89 -0.64 12.05
N PRO A 83 9.84 -1.37 11.43
CA PRO A 83 9.55 -2.58 10.64
C PRO A 83 8.88 -3.70 11.42
N ASP A 84 9.11 -3.82 12.73
CA ASP A 84 8.53 -4.86 13.58
C ASP A 84 6.99 -4.81 13.62
N SER A 85 6.41 -3.64 13.34
CA SER A 85 4.96 -3.49 13.21
C SER A 85 4.35 -4.18 11.99
N LEU A 86 5.15 -4.52 10.97
CA LEU A 86 4.65 -5.07 9.71
C LEU A 86 3.95 -6.41 9.91
N ARG A 87 4.63 -7.38 10.53
CA ARG A 87 4.12 -8.76 10.68
C ARG A 87 2.77 -8.84 11.41
N PRO A 88 2.56 -8.18 12.57
CA PRO A 88 1.26 -8.21 13.24
C PRO A 88 0.17 -7.41 12.49
N THR A 89 0.55 -6.36 11.75
CA THR A 89 -0.40 -5.51 11.02
C THR A 89 -0.81 -6.08 9.66
N PHE A 90 0.03 -6.91 9.06
CA PHE A 90 -0.12 -7.38 7.70
C PHE A 90 -1.47 -8.06 7.38
N PRO A 91 -2.06 -8.90 8.26
CA PRO A 91 -3.37 -9.48 8.02
C PRO A 91 -4.45 -8.42 7.76
N ARG A 92 -4.51 -7.37 8.59
CA ARG A 92 -5.47 -6.26 8.40
C ARG A 92 -5.20 -5.45 7.14
N LEU A 93 -3.93 -5.26 6.76
CA LEU A 93 -3.59 -4.62 5.49
C LEU A 93 -4.02 -5.47 4.29
N LYS A 94 -3.84 -6.80 4.37
CA LYS A 94 -4.24 -7.74 3.31
C LYS A 94 -5.75 -7.71 3.07
N GLU A 95 -6.57 -7.62 4.12
CA GLU A 95 -8.03 -7.47 3.99
C GLU A 95 -8.42 -6.24 3.15
N LYS A 96 -7.58 -5.20 3.12
CA LYS A 96 -7.86 -3.98 2.33
C LYS A 96 -7.66 -4.17 0.82
N LEU A 97 -7.07 -5.29 0.37
CA LEU A 97 -7.08 -5.67 -1.05
C LEU A 97 -8.49 -5.99 -1.57
N GLU A 98 -9.44 -6.27 -0.68
CA GLU A 98 -10.84 -6.56 -1.00
C GLU A 98 -11.78 -5.49 -0.43
N ASP A 99 -11.26 -4.30 -0.11
CA ASP A 99 -12.08 -3.20 0.39
C ASP A 99 -13.10 -2.76 -0.68
N PRO A 100 -14.38 -2.51 -0.31
CA PRO A 100 -15.41 -2.12 -1.27
C PRO A 100 -15.16 -0.74 -1.88
N ASP A 101 -14.37 0.12 -1.23
CA ASP A 101 -13.98 1.41 -1.81
C ASP A 101 -12.76 1.24 -2.74
N PRO A 102 -12.88 1.56 -4.04
CA PRO A 102 -11.78 1.40 -4.99
C PRO A 102 -10.52 2.21 -4.63
N GLY A 103 -10.69 3.34 -3.94
CA GLY A 103 -9.59 4.19 -3.48
C GLY A 103 -8.79 3.55 -2.34
N VAL A 104 -9.48 2.88 -1.41
CA VAL A 104 -8.85 2.10 -0.33
C VAL A 104 -8.15 0.87 -0.91
N GLN A 105 -8.81 0.13 -1.81
CA GLN A 105 -8.22 -1.03 -2.48
C GLN A 105 -6.96 -0.65 -3.26
N SER A 106 -7.01 0.45 -4.03
CA SER A 106 -5.86 0.96 -4.78
C SER A 106 -4.70 1.37 -3.86
N ALA A 107 -5.00 1.99 -2.71
CA ALA A 107 -3.98 2.30 -1.72
C ALA A 107 -3.34 1.01 -1.13
N ALA A 108 -4.13 -0.03 -0.88
CA ALA A 108 -3.62 -1.30 -0.35
C ALA A 108 -2.72 -2.01 -1.38
N VAL A 109 -3.15 -2.09 -2.64
CA VAL A 109 -2.32 -2.58 -3.76
C VAL A 109 -1.01 -1.80 -3.83
N ASN A 110 -1.08 -0.46 -3.79
CA ASN A 110 0.10 0.37 -3.82
C ASN A 110 1.09 0.03 -2.70
N VAL A 111 0.64 0.05 -1.44
CA VAL A 111 1.51 -0.19 -0.30
C VAL A 111 2.11 -1.60 -0.33
N ILE A 112 1.31 -2.62 -0.65
CA ILE A 112 1.81 -4.00 -0.72
C ILE A 112 2.82 -4.15 -1.86
N CYS A 113 2.58 -3.57 -3.04
CA CYS A 113 3.54 -3.58 -4.14
C CYS A 113 4.85 -2.85 -3.78
N GLU A 114 4.78 -1.70 -3.08
CA GLU A 114 5.98 -0.99 -2.61
C GLU A 114 6.80 -1.84 -1.63
N LEU A 115 6.14 -2.52 -0.69
CA LEU A 115 6.82 -3.42 0.24
C LEU A 115 7.42 -4.64 -0.47
N ALA A 116 6.69 -5.22 -1.42
CA ALA A 116 7.13 -6.39 -2.18
C ALA A 116 8.35 -6.10 -3.06
N ARG A 117 8.57 -4.86 -3.53
CA ARG A 117 9.81 -4.51 -4.25
C ARG A 117 11.08 -4.73 -3.42
N LYS A 118 10.99 -4.67 -2.10
CA LYS A 118 12.14 -4.90 -1.21
C LYS A 118 12.39 -6.39 -0.95
N ASN A 119 11.32 -7.19 -0.85
CA ASN A 119 11.43 -8.62 -0.61
C ASN A 119 10.24 -9.38 -1.25
N PRO A 120 10.29 -9.63 -2.57
CA PRO A 120 9.14 -10.17 -3.31
C PRO A 120 8.72 -11.57 -2.85
N LYS A 121 9.68 -12.39 -2.37
CA LYS A 121 9.44 -13.77 -1.92
C LYS A 121 8.37 -13.85 -0.83
N ASN A 122 8.31 -12.88 0.08
CA ASN A 122 7.35 -12.86 1.18
C ASN A 122 5.89 -12.66 0.72
N TYR A 123 5.69 -12.24 -0.54
CA TYR A 123 4.38 -11.87 -1.08
C TYR A 123 3.84 -12.89 -2.10
N LEU A 124 4.54 -14.00 -2.34
CA LEU A 124 4.10 -15.07 -3.25
C LEU A 124 2.69 -15.60 -2.90
N THR A 125 2.36 -15.68 -1.61
CA THR A 125 1.04 -16.15 -1.14
C THR A 125 -0.11 -15.21 -1.53
N LEU A 126 0.18 -13.98 -1.95
CA LEU A 126 -0.81 -13.03 -2.45
C LEU A 126 -1.02 -13.11 -3.97
N ALA A 127 -0.23 -13.91 -4.69
CA ALA A 127 -0.35 -14.04 -6.14
C ALA A 127 -1.79 -14.35 -6.60
N PRO A 128 -2.58 -15.24 -5.96
CA PRO A 128 -3.97 -15.49 -6.37
C PRO A 128 -4.86 -14.24 -6.28
N VAL A 129 -4.71 -13.45 -5.21
CA VAL A 129 -5.49 -12.22 -4.99
C VAL A 129 -5.13 -11.17 -6.03
N PHE A 130 -3.84 -10.96 -6.27
CA PHE A 130 -3.37 -10.03 -7.30
C PHE A 130 -3.75 -10.46 -8.72
N PHE A 131 -3.77 -11.77 -8.99
CA PHE A 131 -4.20 -12.28 -10.29
C PHE A 131 -5.67 -11.94 -10.54
N LYS A 132 -6.54 -12.19 -9.56
CA LYS A 132 -7.96 -11.79 -9.61
C LYS A 132 -8.09 -10.29 -9.90
N LEU A 133 -7.40 -9.45 -9.12
CA LEU A 133 -7.43 -7.99 -9.30
C LEU A 133 -6.96 -7.55 -10.69
N MET A 134 -5.93 -8.19 -11.24
CA MET A 134 -5.43 -7.91 -12.59
C MET A 134 -6.47 -8.20 -13.66
N THR A 135 -7.25 -9.28 -13.50
CA THR A 135 -8.27 -9.68 -14.48
C THR A 135 -9.60 -8.92 -14.35
N THR A 136 -9.90 -8.32 -13.19
CA THR A 136 -11.19 -7.66 -12.94
C THR A 136 -11.12 -6.13 -12.94
N SER A 137 -9.94 -5.56 -12.76
CA SER A 137 -9.77 -4.10 -12.64
C SER A 137 -9.66 -3.43 -14.01
N SER A 138 -10.33 -2.28 -14.16
CA SER A 138 -10.16 -1.36 -15.30
C SER A 138 -9.21 -0.20 -14.97
N ASN A 139 -8.61 -0.18 -13.77
CA ASN A 139 -7.72 0.89 -13.35
C ASN A 139 -6.29 0.63 -13.83
N ASN A 140 -5.92 1.27 -14.94
CA ASN A 140 -4.59 1.13 -15.57
C ASN A 140 -3.42 1.32 -14.58
N TRP A 141 -3.51 2.27 -13.65
CA TRP A 141 -2.44 2.50 -12.66
C TRP A 141 -2.29 1.34 -11.69
N MET A 142 -3.41 0.75 -11.26
CA MET A 142 -3.41 -0.45 -10.43
C MET A 142 -2.83 -1.64 -11.20
N LEU A 143 -3.26 -1.83 -12.46
CA LEU A 143 -2.78 -2.91 -13.33
C LEU A 143 -1.25 -2.83 -13.52
N ILE A 144 -0.71 -1.65 -13.82
CA ILE A 144 0.76 -1.45 -13.94
C ILE A 144 1.49 -1.91 -12.68
N LYS A 145 0.97 -1.58 -11.48
CA LYS A 145 1.61 -1.99 -10.22
C LYS A 145 1.54 -3.50 -9.98
N ILE A 146 0.43 -4.13 -10.36
CA ILE A 146 0.24 -5.58 -10.22
C ILE A 146 1.14 -6.33 -11.21
N ILE A 147 1.22 -5.86 -12.45
CA ILE A 147 2.07 -6.45 -13.49
C ILE A 147 3.54 -6.36 -13.10
N LYS A 148 4.01 -5.19 -12.60
CA LYS A 148 5.35 -5.05 -12.01
C LYS A 148 5.62 -6.03 -10.88
N LEU A 149 4.65 -6.22 -9.99
CA LEU A 149 4.77 -7.18 -8.90
C LEU A 149 4.94 -8.59 -9.46
N PHE A 150 4.12 -9.00 -10.43
CA PHE A 150 4.25 -10.31 -11.07
C PHE A 150 5.59 -10.48 -11.78
N GLY A 151 6.11 -9.46 -12.46
CA GLY A 151 7.46 -9.48 -13.02
C GLY A 151 8.54 -9.79 -11.99
N ALA A 152 8.38 -9.34 -10.74
CA ALA A 152 9.29 -9.67 -9.64
C ALA A 152 9.02 -11.04 -9.00
N LEU A 153 7.80 -11.58 -9.11
CA LEU A 153 7.43 -12.90 -8.56
C LEU A 153 7.74 -14.06 -9.51
N VAL A 154 7.67 -13.86 -10.83
CA VAL A 154 7.89 -14.91 -11.84
C VAL A 154 9.27 -15.59 -11.71
N PRO A 155 10.39 -14.86 -11.52
CA PRO A 155 11.69 -15.50 -11.31
C PRO A 155 11.76 -16.37 -10.05
N LEU A 156 10.88 -16.14 -9.07
CA LEU A 156 10.81 -16.91 -7.83
C LEU A 156 9.87 -18.12 -7.93
N GLU A 157 8.82 -18.03 -8.76
CA GLU A 157 7.85 -19.09 -9.01
C GLU A 157 7.50 -19.11 -10.52
N PRO A 158 8.31 -19.80 -11.36
CA PRO A 158 8.17 -19.77 -12.82
C PRO A 158 6.81 -20.25 -13.35
N ARG A 159 6.09 -21.05 -12.55
CA ARG A 159 4.73 -21.52 -12.88
C ARG A 159 3.73 -20.36 -13.02
N LEU A 160 3.99 -19.22 -12.38
CA LEU A 160 3.18 -18.01 -12.53
C LEU A 160 3.27 -17.44 -13.95
N GLY A 161 4.43 -17.51 -14.59
CA GLY A 161 4.63 -17.00 -15.96
C GLY A 161 3.62 -17.58 -16.94
N LYS A 162 3.45 -18.92 -16.93
CA LYS A 162 2.47 -19.63 -17.78
C LYS A 162 1.04 -19.14 -17.58
N LYS A 163 0.64 -18.82 -16.35
CA LYS A 163 -0.70 -18.31 -16.04
C LYS A 163 -0.91 -16.86 -16.45
N LEU A 164 0.16 -16.08 -16.53
CA LEU A 164 0.12 -14.65 -16.87
C LEU A 164 0.10 -14.39 -18.38
N LEU A 165 0.52 -15.36 -19.19
CA LEU A 165 0.63 -15.20 -20.64
C LEU A 165 -0.69 -14.73 -21.27
N GLU A 166 -1.78 -15.47 -21.08
CA GLU A 166 -3.08 -15.13 -21.68
C GLU A 166 -3.62 -13.76 -21.18
N PRO A 167 -3.69 -13.47 -19.86
CA PRO A 167 -4.10 -12.14 -19.38
C PRO A 167 -3.26 -10.98 -19.93
N LEU A 168 -1.93 -11.14 -19.99
CA LEU A 168 -1.04 -10.08 -20.50
C LEU A 168 -1.21 -9.88 -22.01
N THR A 169 -1.35 -10.96 -22.79
CA THR A 169 -1.64 -10.87 -24.22
C THR A 169 -2.97 -10.16 -24.47
N ASN A 170 -4.01 -10.48 -23.69
CA ASN A 170 -5.30 -9.79 -23.78
C ASN A 170 -5.17 -8.30 -23.49
N LEU A 171 -4.41 -7.90 -22.45
CA LEU A 171 -4.16 -6.49 -22.15
C LEU A 171 -3.36 -5.78 -23.26
N ILE A 172 -2.34 -6.41 -23.82
CA ILE A 172 -1.52 -5.87 -24.93
C ILE A 172 -2.39 -5.57 -26.15
N ASN A 173 -3.32 -6.47 -26.49
CA ASN A 173 -4.16 -6.34 -27.66
C ASN A 173 -5.37 -5.41 -27.47
N SER A 174 -5.80 -5.18 -26.23
CA SER A 174 -7.03 -4.43 -25.94
C SER A 174 -6.82 -3.04 -25.34
N THR A 175 -5.68 -2.76 -24.71
CA THR A 175 -5.47 -1.49 -24.01
C THR A 175 -5.11 -0.35 -24.97
N SER A 176 -5.76 0.80 -24.80
CA SER A 176 -5.37 2.06 -25.45
C SER A 176 -4.35 2.87 -24.63
N ALA A 177 -4.09 2.46 -23.38
CA ALA A 177 -3.16 3.16 -22.50
C ALA A 177 -1.71 2.74 -22.76
N MET A 178 -0.94 3.65 -23.38
CA MET A 178 0.47 3.40 -23.73
C MET A 178 1.34 3.00 -22.54
N SER A 179 1.09 3.54 -21.35
CA SER A 179 1.85 3.18 -20.14
C SER A 179 1.57 1.74 -19.66
N LEU A 180 0.32 1.27 -19.79
CA LEU A 180 -0.04 -0.10 -19.46
C LEU A 180 0.50 -1.06 -20.52
N LEU A 181 0.36 -0.72 -21.80
CA LEU A 181 0.91 -1.49 -22.91
C LEU A 181 2.43 -1.68 -22.75
N TYR A 182 3.16 -0.59 -22.48
CA TYR A 182 4.60 -0.63 -22.22
C TYR A 182 4.93 -1.58 -21.06
N GLU A 183 4.20 -1.49 -19.96
CA GLU A 183 4.47 -2.33 -18.79
C GLU A 183 4.22 -3.82 -19.05
N CYS A 184 3.16 -4.15 -19.79
CA CYS A 184 2.88 -5.52 -20.21
C CYS A 184 4.03 -6.08 -21.05
N ILE A 185 4.46 -5.36 -22.09
CA ILE A 185 5.55 -5.77 -22.98
C ILE A 185 6.85 -5.91 -22.19
N ASN A 186 7.19 -4.91 -21.37
CA ASN A 186 8.39 -4.94 -20.55
C ASN A 186 8.40 -6.14 -19.59
N THR A 187 7.26 -6.46 -18.98
CA THR A 187 7.16 -7.61 -18.05
C THR A 187 7.27 -8.95 -18.77
N VAL A 188 6.72 -9.06 -19.98
CA VAL A 188 6.87 -10.28 -20.81
C VAL A 188 8.34 -10.50 -21.19
N ILE A 189 9.04 -9.44 -21.60
CA ILE A 189 10.46 -9.50 -22.01
C ILE A 189 11.38 -9.72 -20.79
N ALA A 190 11.28 -8.86 -19.77
CA ALA A 190 12.19 -8.85 -18.63
C ALA A 190 11.92 -9.98 -17.63
N GLY A 191 10.65 -10.39 -17.50
CA GLY A 191 10.23 -11.48 -16.62
C GLY A 191 10.53 -12.87 -17.18
N ALA A 192 11.06 -12.96 -18.41
CA ALA A 192 11.30 -14.21 -19.13
C ALA A 192 10.08 -15.14 -19.07
N ILE A 193 8.90 -14.64 -19.45
CA ILE A 193 7.65 -15.43 -19.44
C ILE A 193 7.63 -16.51 -20.57
N PHE A 194 8.77 -16.80 -21.18
CA PHE A 194 8.97 -17.80 -22.24
C PHE A 194 9.81 -18.98 -21.76
#